data_AF-A0AA37AFV5-F1
#
_entry.id   AF-A0AA37AFV5-F1
#
_cell.length_a   1.000
_cell.length_b   1.000
_cell.length_c   1.000
_cell.angle_alpha   90.00
_cell.angle_beta   90.00
_cell.angle_gamma   90.00
#
_symmetry.space_group_name_H-M   'P 1'
#
loop_
_entity.id
_entity.type
_entity.pdbx_description
1 polymer ?
#
loop_
_entity_poly.entity_id
_entity_poly.type
_entity_poly.pdbx_seq_one_letter_code
_entity_poly.pdbx_strand_id
1 'polypeptide(L)'
;MKIIKYQLATEINHGTPEEPDIETVLSGVTMPYTEANYAIAQAEAYQGQITVEDDGQPEPEPEPEYVTYAELAEAIREGVNAV
;
A
#
# COMPACT_ATOMS: atom_id res chain seq x y z
N MET A 1 2.11 -6.44 4.29
CA MET A 1 2.09 -5.05 3.76
C MET A 1 0.62 -4.62 3.68
N LYS A 2 0.25 -3.32 3.76
CA LYS A 2 -1.18 -2.93 3.77
C LYS A 2 -1.69 -2.61 2.37
N ILE A 3 -2.95 -2.95 2.10
CA ILE A 3 -3.68 -2.64 0.87
C ILE A 3 -4.98 -1.92 1.16
N ILE A 4 -5.38 -1.06 0.23
CA ILE A 4 -6.65 -0.31 0.21
C ILE A 4 -7.56 -0.99 -0.81
N LYS A 5 -8.81 -1.24 -0.44
CA LYS A 5 -9.86 -1.71 -1.34
C LYS A 5 -11.07 -0.78 -1.29
N TYR A 6 -11.66 -0.49 -2.44
CA TYR A 6 -12.90 0.28 -2.57
C TYR A 6 -13.65 -0.08 -3.86
N GLN A 7 -14.89 0.38 -3.99
CA GLN A 7 -15.69 0.29 -5.20
C GLN A 7 -15.70 1.65 -5.90
N LEU A 8 -15.49 1.70 -7.21
CA LEU A 8 -15.69 2.87 -8.05
C LEU A 8 -17.04 2.73 -8.78
N ALA A 9 -17.85 3.80 -8.78
CA ALA A 9 -19.08 3.84 -9.55
C ALA A 9 -18.90 4.64 -10.83
N THR A 10 -19.22 4.03 -11.95
CA THR A 10 -19.23 4.68 -13.26
C THR A 10 -20.64 4.65 -13.81
N GLU A 11 -21.16 5.81 -14.19
CA GLU A 11 -22.45 5.93 -14.87
C GLU A 11 -22.25 5.79 -16.37
N ILE A 12 -22.90 4.80 -16.98
CA ILE A 12 -22.86 4.53 -18.42
C ILE A 12 -24.24 4.85 -18.98
N ASN A 13 -24.31 5.72 -19.99
CA ASN A 13 -25.55 5.97 -20.72
C ASN A 13 -25.64 5.00 -21.91
N HIS A 14 -26.59 4.07 -21.86
CA HIS A 14 -26.92 3.15 -22.95
C HIS A 14 -27.94 3.73 -23.95
N GLY A 15 -28.60 4.83 -23.57
CA GLY A 15 -29.60 5.51 -24.37
C GLY A 15 -29.03 6.66 -25.19
N THR A 16 -29.86 7.66 -25.45
CA THR A 16 -29.44 8.90 -26.12
C THR A 16 -29.28 10.02 -25.09
N PRO A 17 -28.73 11.18 -25.48
CA PRO A 17 -28.77 12.36 -24.61
C PRO A 17 -30.20 12.85 -24.31
N GLU A 18 -31.17 12.58 -25.18
CA GLU A 18 -32.57 13.01 -25.05
C GLU A 18 -33.41 12.01 -24.25
N GLU A 19 -33.11 10.71 -24.39
CA GLU A 19 -33.70 9.61 -23.65
C GLU A 19 -32.55 8.83 -22.98
N PRO A 20 -32.03 9.33 -21.84
CA PRO A 20 -30.92 8.69 -21.17
C PRO A 20 -31.37 7.37 -20.52
N ASP A 21 -30.53 6.35 -20.68
CA ASP A 21 -30.66 5.07 -20.00
C ASP A 21 -29.39 4.87 -19.18
N ILE A 22 -29.41 5.37 -17.94
CA ILE A 22 -28.23 5.41 -17.08
C ILE A 22 -28.14 4.13 -16.26
N GLU A 23 -27.04 3.41 -16.45
CA GLU A 23 -26.65 2.28 -15.63
C GLU A 23 -25.47 2.67 -14.73
N THR A 24 -25.54 2.36 -13.43
CA THR A 24 -24.39 2.47 -12.53
C THR A 24 -23.64 1.15 -12.48
N VAL A 25 -22.42 1.13 -12.99
CA VAL A 25 -21.53 -0.03 -12.93
C VAL A 25 -20.53 0.15 -11.79
N LEU A 26 -20.42 -0.86 -10.92
CA LEU A 26 -19.47 -0.87 -9.81
C LEU A 26 -18.23 -1.69 -10.17
N SER A 27 -17.05 -1.10 -9.98
CA SER A 27 -15.74 -1.73 -10.23
C SER A 27 -14.90 -1.76 -8.96
N GLY A 28 -14.39 -2.93 -8.59
CA GLY A 28 -13.48 -3.06 -7.45
C GLY A 28 -12.08 -2.54 -7.77
N VAL A 29 -11.53 -1.71 -6.88
CA VAL A 29 -10.16 -1.19 -6.97
C VAL A 29 -9.35 -1.72 -5.78
N THR A 30 -8.10 -2.10 -6.03
CA THR A 30 -7.13 -2.51 -4.99
C THR A 30 -5.81 -1.79 -5.24
N MET A 31 -5.28 -1.12 -4.21
CA MET A 31 -4.03 -0.37 -4.27
C MET A 31 -3.16 -0.65 -3.03
N PRO A 32 -1.82 -0.57 -3.12
CA PRO A 32 -0.98 -0.57 -1.93
C PRO A 32 -1.31 0.65 -1.05
N TYR A 33 -1.24 0.48 0.27
CA TYR A 33 -1.49 1.56 1.21
C TYR A 33 -0.35 2.58 1.14
N THR A 34 -0.68 3.78 0.66
CA THR A 34 0.11 5.00 0.80
C THR A 34 -0.84 6.14 1.13
N GLU A 35 -0.36 7.21 1.76
CA GLU A 35 -1.19 8.37 2.07
C GLU A 35 -1.83 8.99 0.81
N ALA A 36 -1.09 9.00 -0.31
CA ALA A 36 -1.59 9.47 -1.59
C ALA A 36 -2.73 8.57 -2.14
N ASN A 37 -2.56 7.26 -2.09
CA ASN A 37 -3.58 6.30 -2.55
C ASN A 37 -4.82 6.33 -1.64
N TYR A 38 -4.64 6.56 -0.34
CA TYR A 38 -5.75 6.70 0.59
C TYR A 38 -6.54 7.99 0.35
N ALA A 39 -5.87 9.10 -0.02
CA ALA A 39 -6.55 10.33 -0.44
C ALA A 39 -7.34 10.14 -1.75
N ILE A 40 -6.79 9.42 -2.72
CA ILE A 40 -7.50 9.05 -3.96
C ILE A 40 -8.75 8.23 -3.64
N ALA A 41 -8.60 7.17 -2.82
CA ALA A 41 -9.72 6.32 -2.42
C ALA A 41 -10.82 7.12 -1.69
N GLN A 42 -10.47 8.09 -0.84
CA GLN A 42 -11.45 8.98 -0.19
C GLN A 42 -12.25 9.84 -1.16
N ALA A 43 -11.64 10.24 -2.28
CA ALA A 43 -12.32 11.04 -3.29
C ALA A 43 -13.21 10.20 -4.23
N GLU A 44 -12.80 8.96 -4.51
CA GLU A 44 -13.41 8.13 -5.56
C GLU A 44 -14.32 7.02 -5.04
N ALA A 45 -14.19 6.61 -3.78
CA ALA A 45 -14.93 5.49 -3.24
C ALA A 45 -16.44 5.71 -3.30
N TYR A 46 -17.13 4.76 -3.92
CA TYR A 46 -18.57 4.71 -3.93
C TYR A 46 -19.10 4.69 -2.50
N GLN A 47 -19.95 5.67 -2.17
CA GLN A 47 -20.49 5.90 -0.83
C GLN A 47 -19.43 6.09 0.27
N GLY A 48 -18.19 6.44 -0.10
CA GLY A 48 -17.07 6.61 0.83
C GLY A 48 -16.62 5.32 1.50
N GLN A 49 -17.00 4.14 0.96
CA GLN A 49 -16.64 2.85 1.56
C GLN A 49 -15.22 2.44 1.16
N ILE A 50 -14.32 2.42 2.13
CA ILE A 50 -12.92 2.05 1.98
C ILE A 50 -12.56 1.06 3.06
N THR A 51 -11.86 -0.02 2.68
CA THR A 51 -11.30 -0.99 3.62
C THR A 51 -9.79 -1.02 3.47
N VAL A 52 -9.09 -1.01 4.61
CA VAL A 52 -7.63 -1.18 4.67
C VAL A 52 -7.35 -2.53 5.32
N GLU A 53 -6.67 -3.40 4.60
CA GLU A 53 -6.38 -4.77 5.02
C GLU A 53 -4.88 -5.04 4.92
N ASP A 54 -4.39 -6.01 5.69
CA ASP A 54 -3.07 -6.57 5.44
C ASP A 54 -3.15 -7.50 4.21
N ASP A 55 -2.20 -7.39 3.29
CA ASP A 55 -2.11 -8.24 2.10
C ASP A 55 -1.62 -9.66 2.41
N GLY A 56 -1.27 -9.94 3.67
CA GLY A 56 -0.83 -11.25 4.11
C GLY A 56 0.56 -11.62 3.59
N GLN A 57 1.25 -10.70 2.91
CA GLN A 57 2.65 -10.90 2.57
C GLN A 57 3.53 -10.69 3.81
N PRO A 58 4.51 -11.59 4.05
CA PRO A 58 5.47 -11.39 5.12
C PRO A 58 6.18 -10.04 4.93
N GLU A 59 6.49 -9.38 6.04
CA GLU A 59 7.33 -8.19 5.99
C GLU A 59 8.67 -8.52 5.33
N PRO A 60 9.24 -7.59 4.55
CA PRO A 60 10.54 -7.80 3.93
C PRO A 60 11.57 -8.15 5.00
N GLU A 61 12.44 -9.13 4.71
CA GLU A 61 13.54 -9.47 5.61
C GLU A 61 14.42 -8.22 5.84
N PRO A 62 14.90 -7.99 7.07
CA PRO A 62 15.80 -6.88 7.34
C PRO A 62 17.07 -7.01 6.51
N GLU A 63 17.61 -5.87 6.06
CA GLU A 63 18.90 -5.87 5.37
C GLU A 63 19.99 -6.42 6.31
N PRO A 64 20.88 -7.30 5.82
CA PRO A 64 21.98 -7.79 6.63
C PRO A 64 22.88 -6.63 7.05
N GLU A 65 23.17 -6.54 8.35
CA GLU A 65 24.13 -5.60 8.89
C GLU A 65 25.55 -6.11 8.59
N TYR A 66 26.26 -5.42 7.70
CA TYR A 66 27.65 -5.73 7.38
C TYR A 66 28.56 -4.94 8.31
N VAL A 67 29.34 -5.66 9.13
CA VAL A 67 30.48 -5.08 9.85
C VAL A 67 31.73 -5.11 8.96
N THR A 68 32.49 -4.03 8.95
CA THR A 68 33.77 -3.98 8.25
C THR A 68 34.84 -4.76 9.01
N TYR A 69 35.88 -5.20 8.29
CA TYR A 69 37.06 -5.81 8.94
C TYR A 69 37.74 -4.88 9.95
N ALA A 70 37.65 -3.55 9.75
CA ALA A 70 38.21 -2.57 10.66
C ALA A 70 37.45 -2.52 11.98
N GLU A 71 36.12 -2.51 11.94
CA GLU A 71 35.24 -2.54 13.12
C GLU A 71 35.39 -3.84 13.90
N LEU A 72 35.48 -4.98 13.18
CA LEU A 72 35.79 -6.27 13.81
C LEU A 72 37.15 -6.26 14.51
N ALA A 73 38.19 -5.72 13.86
CA ALA A 73 39.54 -5.65 14.44
C ALA A 73 39.64 -4.66 15.61
N GLU A 74 38.79 -3.63 15.65
CA GLU A 74 38.68 -2.70 16.76
C GLU A 74 37.96 -3.34 17.95
N ALA A 75 36.81 -3.98 17.73
CA ALA A 75 36.07 -4.70 18.77
C ALA A 75 36.90 -5.82 19.42
N ILE A 76 37.71 -6.54 18.63
CA ILE A 76 38.64 -7.54 19.16
C ILE A 76 39.72 -6.87 20.02
N ARG A 77 40.30 -5.74 19.60
CA ARG A 77 41.31 -5.02 20.39
C ARG A 77 40.75 -4.46 21.70
N GLU A 78 39.52 -3.94 21.67
CA GLU A 78 38.85 -3.42 22.85
C GLU A 78 38.53 -4.53 23.85
N GLY A 79 37.99 -5.66 23.39
CA GLY A 79 37.70 -6.83 24.23
C GLY A 79 38.95 -7.47 24.84
N VAL A 80 40.09 -7.44 24.13
CA VAL A 80 41.37 -7.96 24.65
C VAL A 80 42.02 -7.02 25.67
N ASN A 81 41.80 -5.71 25.59
CA ASN A 81 42.33 -4.72 26.54
C ASN A 81 41.46 -4.55 27.82
N ALA A 82 40.30 -5.20 27.89
CA ALA A 82 39.39 -5.15 29.03
C ALA A 82 39.65 -6.24 30.10
N VAL A 83 40.71 -7.06 29.95
CA VAL A 83 41.10 -8.18 30.84
C VAL A 83 42.47 -7.92 31.44
#